data_AF-A0A6N2SDX5-F1
#
_entry.id   AF-A0A6N2SDX5-F1
#
_cell.length_a   1.000
_cell.length_b   1.000
_cell.length_c   1.000
_cell.angle_alpha   90.00
_cell.angle_beta   90.00
_cell.angle_gamma   90.00
#
_symmetry.space_group_name_H-M   'P 1'
#
loop_
_entity.id
_entity.type
_entity.pdbx_description
1 polymer ?
#
loop_
_entity_poly.entity_id
_entity_poly.type
_entity_poly.pdbx_seq_one_letter_code
_entity_poly.pdbx_strand_id
1 'polypeptide(L)'
;MLNTSGLLFTLNSDGTAEIGYEDYDVEFFDGADYEVMYYLDKSNFKLLLDSLGISKKDKIEKYLIDKFDKNFDSSKFEDFCKEKNIKFKRNIHIG
;
A
#
# COMPACT_ATOMS: atom_id res chain seq x y z
N MET A 1 21.13 -1.04 2.02
CA MET A 1 19.79 -0.48 1.76
C MET A 1 18.86 -1.68 1.61
N LEU A 2 17.63 -1.63 2.11
CA LEU A 2 16.64 -2.64 1.69
C LEU A 2 16.53 -2.56 0.16
N ASN A 3 16.63 -3.70 -0.51
CA ASN A 3 16.34 -3.81 -1.93
C ASN A 3 14.82 -3.96 -2.04
N THR A 4 14.13 -2.88 -2.40
CA THR A 4 12.67 -2.82 -2.37
C THR A 4 12.16 -1.89 -3.45
N SER A 5 10.98 -2.17 -4.01
CA SER A 5 10.30 -1.31 -4.97
C SER A 5 9.84 0.01 -4.36
N GLY A 6 9.68 0.05 -3.03
CA GLY A 6 9.00 1.12 -2.33
C GLY A 6 7.49 1.03 -2.53
N LEU A 7 6.81 2.19 -2.57
CA LEU A 7 5.36 2.21 -2.80
C LEU A 7 5.01 1.75 -4.23
N LEU A 8 4.29 0.63 -4.32
CA LEU A 8 3.49 0.27 -5.48
C LEU A 8 2.08 0.85 -5.32
N PHE A 9 1.60 1.58 -6.33
CA PHE A 9 0.27 2.18 -6.31
C PHE A 9 -0.41 2.15 -7.67
N THR A 10 -1.65 1.65 -7.69
CA THR A 10 -2.53 1.68 -8.86
C THR A 10 -3.90 2.18 -8.45
N LEU A 11 -4.41 3.20 -9.17
CA LEU A 11 -5.79 3.66 -9.07
C LEU A 11 -6.58 3.21 -10.30
N ASN A 12 -7.52 2.31 -10.11
CA ASN A 12 -8.36 1.79 -11.18
C ASN A 12 -9.47 2.78 -11.57
N SER A 13 -9.96 2.67 -12.81
CA SER A 13 -10.98 3.57 -13.37
C SER A 13 -12.34 3.45 -12.66
N ASP A 14 -12.63 2.29 -12.06
CA ASP A 14 -13.84 2.05 -11.26
C ASP A 14 -13.78 2.68 -9.85
N GLY A 15 -12.60 3.17 -9.45
CA GLY A 15 -12.32 3.80 -8.17
C GLY A 15 -11.79 2.85 -7.09
N THR A 16 -11.54 1.58 -7.43
CA THR A 16 -10.74 0.67 -6.58
C THR A 16 -9.26 1.05 -6.64
N ALA A 17 -8.49 0.60 -5.66
CA ALA A 17 -7.06 0.86 -5.62
C ALA A 17 -6.27 -0.33 -5.11
N GLU A 18 -5.04 -0.43 -5.59
CA GLU A 18 -4.04 -1.39 -5.17
C GLU A 18 -2.85 -0.62 -4.61
N ILE A 19 -2.41 -1.01 -3.41
CA ILE A 19 -1.31 -0.38 -2.69
C ILE A 19 -0.40 -1.50 -2.20
N GLY A 20 0.91 -1.38 -2.31
CA GLY A 20 1.79 -2.46 -1.88
C GLY A 20 3.26 -2.10 -1.96
N TYR A 21 4.07 -3.15 -1.88
CA TYR A 21 5.52 -3.11 -2.03
C TYR A 21 6.04 -4.50 -2.40
N GLU A 22 7.30 -4.54 -2.83
CA GLU A 22 8.02 -5.76 -3.16
C GLU A 22 9.44 -5.62 -2.60
N ASP A 23 9.84 -6.56 -1.75
CA ASP A 23 11.22 -6.69 -1.28
C ASP A 23 11.93 -7.72 -2.14
N TYR A 24 13.07 -7.33 -2.71
CA TYR A 24 13.82 -8.14 -3.68
C TYR A 24 14.92 -8.97 -3.00
N ASP A 25 15.22 -10.13 -3.56
CA ASP A 25 16.32 -11.02 -3.14
C ASP A 25 16.30 -11.33 -1.62
N VAL A 26 15.13 -11.66 -1.07
CA VAL A 26 14.98 -11.84 0.38
C VAL A 26 15.65 -13.14 0.82
N GLU A 27 16.75 -13.01 1.58
CA GLU A 27 17.57 -14.15 2.05
C GLU A 27 16.75 -15.21 2.79
N PHE A 28 15.77 -14.81 3.59
CA PHE A 28 14.88 -15.73 4.32
C PHE A 28 14.04 -16.62 3.39
N PHE A 29 13.79 -16.17 2.15
CA PHE A 29 13.08 -16.90 1.12
C PHE A 29 14.04 -17.43 0.03
N ASP A 30 15.27 -17.76 0.40
CA ASP A 30 16.32 -18.28 -0.50
C ASP A 30 16.62 -17.36 -1.70
N GLY A 31 16.45 -16.05 -1.51
CA GLY A 31 16.65 -15.03 -2.54
C GLY A 31 15.44 -14.82 -3.46
N ALA A 32 14.27 -15.34 -3.12
CA ALA A 32 13.02 -14.99 -3.80
C ALA A 32 12.54 -13.59 -3.44
N ASP A 33 11.69 -13.01 -4.28
CA ASP A 33 11.05 -11.73 -4.04
C ASP A 33 9.84 -11.92 -3.12
N TYR A 34 9.56 -10.92 -2.28
CA TYR A 34 8.43 -10.89 -1.35
C TYR A 34 7.52 -9.71 -1.68
N GLU A 35 6.39 -9.99 -2.33
CA GLU A 35 5.42 -8.98 -2.75
C GLU A 35 4.20 -8.99 -1.81
N VAL A 36 3.78 -7.80 -1.36
CA VAL A 36 2.56 -7.61 -0.58
C VAL A 36 1.67 -6.58 -1.25
N MET A 37 0.44 -6.98 -1.57
CA MET A 37 -0.57 -6.12 -2.20
C MET A 37 -1.84 -6.02 -1.35
N TYR A 38 -2.32 -4.79 -1.20
CA TYR A 38 -3.55 -4.42 -0.51
C TYR A 38 -4.57 -3.91 -1.51
N TYR A 39 -5.68 -4.63 -1.63
CA TYR A 39 -6.78 -4.28 -2.53
C TYR A 39 -7.89 -3.58 -1.73
N LEU A 40 -8.16 -2.33 -2.08
CA LEU A 40 -9.25 -1.55 -1.52
C LEU A 40 -10.37 -1.40 -2.55
N ASP A 41 -11.60 -1.72 -2.13
CA ASP A 41 -12.76 -1.33 -2.91
C ASP A 41 -12.93 0.20 -2.93
N LYS A 42 -13.79 0.69 -3.80
CA LYS A 42 -14.06 2.12 -3.96
C LYS A 42 -14.45 2.84 -2.66
N SER A 43 -15.23 2.19 -1.79
CA SER A 43 -15.69 2.80 -0.54
C SER A 43 -14.58 2.91 0.48
N ASN A 44 -13.75 1.87 0.61
CA ASN A 44 -12.62 1.82 1.51
C ASN A 44 -11.47 2.72 1.03
N PHE A 45 -11.23 2.76 -0.28
CA PHE A 45 -10.25 3.69 -0.83
C PHE A 45 -10.67 5.15 -0.64
N LYS A 46 -11.96 5.47 -0.84
CA LYS A 46 -12.48 6.80 -0.52
C LYS A 46 -12.27 7.14 0.96
N LEU A 47 -12.58 6.21 1.86
CA LEU A 47 -12.41 6.41 3.30
C LEU A 47 -10.93 6.61 3.68
N LEU A 48 -10.00 5.93 3.01
CA LEU A 48 -8.56 6.17 3.12
C LEU A 48 -8.21 7.61 2.74
N LEU A 49 -8.63 8.08 1.56
CA LEU A 49 -8.36 9.44 1.11
C LEU A 49 -8.95 10.49 2.06
N ASP A 50 -10.19 10.30 2.49
CA ASP A 50 -10.88 11.19 3.44
C ASP A 50 -10.13 11.24 4.79
N SER A 51 -9.67 10.08 5.29
CA SER A 51 -8.91 9.96 6.54
C SER A 51 -7.51 10.58 6.46
N LEU A 52 -6.94 10.65 5.26
CA LEU A 52 -5.66 11.31 4.97
C LEU A 52 -5.83 12.81 4.64
N GLY A 53 -7.07 13.30 4.53
CA GLY A 53 -7.35 14.69 4.15
C GLY A 53 -7.03 15.01 2.69
N ILE A 54 -7.02 14.00 1.81
CA ILE A 54 -6.65 14.14 0.41
C ILE A 54 -7.89 14.52 -0.42
N SER A 55 -7.93 15.76 -0.91
CA SER A 55 -9.00 16.23 -1.79
C SER A 55 -8.66 16.20 -3.28
N LYS A 56 -7.38 16.00 -3.63
CA LYS A 56 -6.91 15.99 -5.04
C LYS A 56 -6.15 14.72 -5.37
N LYS A 57 -6.52 14.11 -6.51
CA LYS A 57 -5.99 12.81 -6.96
C LYS A 57 -4.51 12.85 -7.36
N ASP A 58 -4.02 14.00 -7.83
CA ASP A 58 -2.64 14.21 -8.29
C ASP A 58 -1.58 14.10 -7.18
N LYS A 59 -2.01 13.98 -5.91
CA LYS A 59 -1.10 13.93 -4.76
C LYS A 59 -1.16 12.64 -3.97
N ILE A 60 -1.98 11.66 -4.39
CA ILE A 60 -2.25 10.46 -3.57
C ILE A 60 -0.95 9.74 -3.21
N GLU A 61 -0.12 9.39 -4.19
CA GLU A 61 1.17 8.71 -3.96
C GLU A 61 2.06 9.46 -2.98
N LYS A 62 2.17 10.79 -3.14
CA LYS A 62 2.96 11.61 -2.23
C LYS A 62 2.46 11.51 -0.79
N TYR A 63 1.15 11.61 -0.58
CA TYR A 63 0.57 11.49 0.76
C TYR A 63 0.74 10.07 1.34
N LEU A 64 0.65 9.04 0.51
CA LEU A 64 0.91 7.66 0.93
C LEU A 64 2.36 7.50 1.38
N ILE A 65 3.33 8.01 0.62
CA ILE A 65 4.76 8.01 0.99
C ILE A 65 5.02 8.83 2.27
N ASP A 66 4.48 10.05 2.36
CA ASP A 66 4.68 10.91 3.52
C ASP A 66 4.08 10.29 4.80
N LYS A 67 2.99 9.53 4.66
CA LYS A 67 2.30 8.91 5.80
C LYS A 67 2.88 7.54 6.19
N PHE A 68 3.25 6.74 5.20
CA PHE A 68 3.61 5.33 5.36
C PHE A 68 5.08 5.04 5.02
N ASP A 69 5.93 6.07 4.92
CA ASP A 69 7.34 5.96 4.54
C ASP A 69 7.55 5.70 3.03
N LYS A 70 8.72 6.11 2.52
CA LYS A 70 9.13 5.93 1.12
C LYS A 70 9.22 4.47 0.70
N ASN A 71 9.53 3.58 1.65
CA ASN A 71 9.63 2.16 1.42
C ASN A 71 8.30 1.43 1.71
N PHE A 72 7.23 2.18 1.97
CA PHE A 72 5.91 1.67 2.32
C PHE A 72 5.92 0.67 3.49
N ASP A 73 5.96 1.22 4.69
CA ASP A 73 5.80 0.51 5.95
C ASP A 73 4.38 -0.06 6.08
N SER A 74 4.25 -1.33 5.69
CA SER A 74 3.00 -2.08 5.69
C SER A 74 2.36 -2.19 7.07
N SER A 75 3.16 -2.24 8.14
CA SER A 75 2.63 -2.28 9.51
C SER A 75 1.93 -0.96 9.86
N LYS A 76 2.55 0.19 9.52
CA LYS A 76 1.90 1.51 9.69
C LYS A 76 0.62 1.64 8.86
N PHE A 77 0.63 1.10 7.64
CA PHE A 77 -0.55 1.12 6.78
C PHE A 77 -1.70 0.29 7.36
N GLU A 78 -1.42 -0.93 7.80
CA GLU A 78 -2.42 -1.83 8.37
C GLU A 78 -2.99 -1.29 9.69
N ASP A 79 -2.14 -0.75 10.57
CA ASP A 79 -2.57 -0.13 11.82
C ASP A 79 -3.47 1.09 11.56
N PHE A 80 -3.08 1.97 10.63
CA PHE A 80 -3.91 3.10 10.23
C PHE A 80 -5.27 2.66 9.67
N CYS A 81 -5.28 1.64 8.81
CA CYS A 81 -6.52 1.12 8.25
C CYS A 81 -7.43 0.56 9.35
N LYS A 82 -6.86 -0.19 10.30
CA LYS A 82 -7.58 -0.72 11.46
C LYS A 82 -8.18 0.39 12.32
N GLU A 83 -7.41 1.43 12.65
CA GLU A 83 -7.88 2.59 13.42
C GLU A 83 -9.04 3.33 12.72
N LYS A 84 -9.02 3.39 11.39
CA LYS A 84 -10.04 4.08 10.58
C LYS A 84 -11.18 3.16 10.13
N ASN A 85 -11.19 1.90 10.55
CA ASN A 85 -12.15 0.88 10.09
C ASN A 85 -12.17 0.70 8.55
N ILE A 86 -11.03 0.91 7.90
CA ILE A 86 -10.82 0.68 6.48
C ILE A 86 -10.54 -0.81 6.28
N LYS A 87 -11.28 -1.43 5.38
CA LYS A 87 -11.13 -2.84 5.01
C LYS A 87 -10.38 -2.96 3.70
N PHE A 88 -9.57 -4.00 3.60
CA PHE A 88 -8.83 -4.36 2.40
C PHE A 88 -8.73 -5.88 2.29
N LYS A 89 -8.43 -6.39 1.09
CA LYS A 89 -7.90 -7.75 0.93
C LYS A 89 -6.38 -7.67 0.85
N ARG A 90 -5.69 -8.53 1.59
CA ARG A 90 -4.24 -8.64 1.54
C ARG A 90 -3.85 -9.88 0.75
N ASN A 91 -2.93 -9.72 -0.19
CA ASN A 91 -2.30 -10.82 -0.92
C ASN A 91 -0.79 -10.78 -0.67
N ILE A 92 -0.18 -11.95 -0.55
CA ILE A 92 1.26 -12.11 -0.44
C ILE A 92 1.69 -13.07 -1.54
N HIS A 93 2.69 -12.67 -2.31
CA HIS A 93 3.34 -13.53 -3.27
C HIS A 93 4.83 -13.67 -2.90
N ILE A 94 5.34 -14.90 -3.04
CA ILE A 94 6.76 -15.22 -2.89
C ILE A 94 7.13 -15.94 -4.17
N GLY A 95 8.09 -15.41 -4.93
CA GLY A 95 8.35 -15.86 -6.30
C GLY A 95 9.68 -15.40 -6.86
#